data_AF-A0A1C6Y7K4-F1
#
_entry.id   AF-A0A1C6Y7K4-F1
#
_cell.length_a   1.000
_cell.length_b   1.000
_cell.length_c   1.000
_cell.angle_alpha   90.00
_cell.angle_beta   90.00
_cell.angle_gamma   90.00
#
_symmetry.space_group_name_H-M   'P 1'
#
loop_
_entity.id
_entity.type
_entity.pdbx_description
1 polymer ?
#
loop_
_entity_poly.entity_id
_entity_poly.type
_entity_poly.pdbx_seq_one_letter_code
_entity_poly.pdbx_strand_id
1 'polypeptide(L)'
;MNKIYMKTVFALLGLFVYASNKAIASDLHLRRPSSDNLISILANDASEDIYENNTHLICTDPEEAKNAEKLMKEAVTLLQYHTQNGEDYDLYNIYDEDAAIYFKNHDGIDIGKLELKIPDPDNYDDIVKILWDPNGAQLFDGNFISGKFMRIYDPNLVIVQLRSRSLVGLAQEYLCALAHKVEVSENETIIVHASANINDHNDTYEYGYRNSILENANSFHAEIESDEDIRNGEIIKTYINLSGCIIKKEDDCVNLTCVNSIDVESPIMEDLILKVVKATKIAALTNLKTTLENSS
;
A
#
# COMPACT_ATOMS: atom_id res chain seq x y z
N MET A 1 -31.30 -19.11 -1.14
CA MET A 1 -31.28 -17.63 -1.12
C MET A 1 -32.30 -17.07 -2.11
N ASN A 2 -33.15 -16.14 -1.67
CA ASN A 2 -34.23 -15.59 -2.49
C ASN A 2 -33.65 -14.65 -3.56
N LYS A 3 -33.87 -14.95 -4.84
CA LYS A 3 -33.24 -14.28 -6.00
C LYS A 3 -33.53 -12.78 -6.08
N ILE A 4 -34.63 -12.36 -5.45
CA ILE A 4 -35.05 -10.95 -5.34
C ILE A 4 -34.22 -10.22 -4.28
N TYR A 5 -33.85 -10.89 -3.18
CA TYR A 5 -33.09 -10.28 -2.09
C TYR A 5 -31.66 -9.94 -2.51
N MET A 6 -31.00 -10.81 -3.28
CA MET A 6 -29.67 -10.51 -3.82
C MET A 6 -29.68 -9.28 -4.75
N LYS A 7 -30.67 -9.15 -5.64
CA LYS A 7 -30.75 -7.99 -6.54
C LYS A 7 -30.90 -6.67 -5.78
N THR A 8 -31.66 -6.65 -4.69
CA THR A 8 -31.83 -5.46 -3.86
C THR A 8 -30.55 -5.09 -3.11
N VAL A 9 -29.80 -6.08 -2.61
CA VAL A 9 -28.51 -5.86 -1.93
C VAL A 9 -27.47 -5.29 -2.91
N PHE A 10 -27.36 -5.86 -4.12
CA PHE A 10 -26.45 -5.34 -5.17
C PHE A 10 -26.80 -3.91 -5.61
N ALA A 11 -28.08 -3.57 -5.70
CA ALA A 11 -28.52 -2.21 -6.03
C ALA A 11 -28.17 -1.21 -4.91
N LEU A 12 -28.32 -1.62 -3.64
CA LEU A 12 -27.97 -0.78 -2.49
C LEU A 12 -26.46 -0.59 -2.35
N LEU A 13 -25.66 -1.64 -2.60
CA LEU A 13 -24.19 -1.56 -2.63
C LEU A 13 -23.69 -0.65 -3.76
N GLY A 14 -24.24 -0.79 -4.98
CA GLY A 14 -23.90 0.09 -6.10
C GLY A 14 -24.25 1.56 -5.82
N LEU A 15 -25.38 1.82 -5.14
CA LEU A 15 -25.76 3.16 -4.70
C LEU A 15 -24.84 3.71 -3.60
N PHE A 16 -24.39 2.87 -2.66
CA PHE A 16 -23.42 3.28 -1.64
C PHE A 16 -22.07 3.62 -2.26
N VAL A 17 -21.53 2.77 -3.13
CA VAL A 17 -20.27 3.04 -3.84
C VAL A 17 -20.38 4.31 -4.70
N TYR A 18 -21.49 4.49 -5.42
CA TYR A 18 -21.73 5.67 -6.24
C TYR A 18 -21.90 6.95 -5.42
N ALA A 19 -22.67 6.90 -4.32
CA ALA A 19 -22.89 8.05 -3.44
C ALA A 19 -21.63 8.41 -2.66
N SER A 20 -20.84 7.42 -2.21
CA SER A 20 -19.53 7.65 -1.61
C SER A 20 -18.59 8.33 -2.60
N ASN A 21 -18.47 7.82 -3.83
CA ASN A 21 -17.64 8.48 -4.86
C ASN A 21 -18.07 9.93 -5.14
N LYS A 22 -19.38 10.21 -5.16
CA LYS A 22 -19.91 11.55 -5.41
C LYS A 22 -19.75 12.50 -4.21
N ALA A 23 -19.91 12.00 -2.98
CA ALA A 23 -19.71 12.76 -1.75
C ALA A 23 -18.21 13.08 -1.54
N ILE A 24 -17.33 12.11 -1.80
CA ILE A 24 -15.86 12.27 -1.79
C ILE A 24 -15.45 13.37 -2.78
N ALA A 25 -15.99 13.37 -4.00
CA ALA A 25 -15.73 14.41 -5.00
C ALA A 25 -16.19 15.81 -4.56
N SER A 26 -17.27 15.93 -3.78
CA SER A 26 -17.78 17.23 -3.30
C SER A 26 -17.04 17.79 -2.08
N ASP A 27 -16.49 16.93 -1.22
CA ASP A 27 -15.78 17.34 0.01
C ASP A 27 -14.28 17.62 -0.25
N LEU A 28 -13.71 17.03 -1.30
CA LEU A 28 -12.34 17.28 -1.82
C LEU A 28 -12.10 18.73 -2.28
N HIS A 29 -13.13 19.55 -2.42
CA HIS A 29 -12.99 20.96 -2.80
C HIS A 29 -12.51 21.88 -1.67
N LEU A 30 -12.42 21.41 -0.43
CA LEU A 30 -11.87 22.19 0.68
C LEU A 30 -10.40 21.80 0.95
N ARG A 31 -9.51 22.52 0.25
CA ARG A 31 -8.07 22.72 0.55
C ARG A 31 -7.15 21.53 0.29
N ARG A 32 -7.05 21.09 -0.97
CA ARG A 32 -5.85 20.39 -1.47
C ARG A 32 -4.83 21.43 -1.95
N PRO A 33 -3.55 21.37 -1.54
CA PRO A 33 -2.47 22.06 -2.27
C PRO A 33 -2.47 21.55 -3.73
N SER A 34 -2.04 22.35 -4.72
CA SER A 34 -1.91 21.81 -6.08
C SER A 34 -0.91 20.65 -6.07
N SER A 35 -1.13 19.66 -6.94
CA SER A 35 -0.21 18.54 -7.17
C SER A 35 1.23 19.03 -7.37
N ASP A 36 1.38 20.15 -8.07
CA ASP A 36 2.68 20.75 -8.43
C ASP A 36 3.42 21.25 -7.19
N ASN A 37 2.68 21.78 -6.19
CA ASN A 37 3.27 22.19 -4.92
C ASN A 37 3.68 20.98 -4.07
N LEU A 38 2.97 19.85 -4.17
CA LEU A 38 3.34 18.62 -3.45
C LEU A 38 4.49 17.88 -4.13
N ILE A 39 4.48 17.74 -5.46
CA ILE A 39 5.58 17.16 -6.23
C ILE A 39 6.84 18.00 -6.06
N SER A 40 6.76 19.34 -6.03
CA SER A 40 7.93 20.17 -5.74
C SER A 40 8.42 20.07 -4.29
N ILE A 41 7.53 19.88 -3.30
CA ILE A 41 7.94 19.59 -1.91
C ILE A 41 8.65 18.25 -1.84
N LEU A 42 8.12 17.22 -2.51
CA LEU A 42 8.79 15.93 -2.61
C LEU A 42 10.14 16.13 -3.29
N ALA A 43 10.17 16.75 -4.48
CA ALA A 43 11.34 16.94 -5.35
C ALA A 43 12.59 17.49 -4.63
N ASN A 44 12.44 18.29 -3.58
CA ASN A 44 13.57 19.01 -3.01
C ASN A 44 14.51 18.23 -2.07
N ASP A 45 14.13 17.19 -1.30
CA ASP A 45 15.08 16.58 -0.32
C ASP A 45 14.60 15.21 0.22
N ALA A 46 15.03 14.04 -0.29
CA ALA A 46 14.34 12.79 0.07
C ALA A 46 15.13 11.50 0.34
N SER A 47 16.46 11.46 0.35
CA SER A 47 17.16 10.25 0.85
C SER A 47 18.17 10.53 1.96
N GLU A 48 19.04 11.54 1.82
CA GLU A 48 19.97 11.95 2.87
C GLU A 48 19.24 12.69 4.02
N ASP A 49 18.39 13.66 3.70
CA ASP A 49 17.68 14.48 4.69
C ASP A 49 16.70 13.70 5.57
N ILE A 50 16.09 12.63 5.06
CA ILE A 50 15.20 11.78 5.85
C ILE A 50 16.00 11.04 6.92
N TYR A 51 17.19 10.54 6.57
CA TYR A 51 18.06 9.84 7.52
C TYR A 51 18.61 10.81 8.58
N GLU A 52 19.05 12.00 8.15
CA GLU A 52 19.60 13.03 9.05
C GLU A 52 18.56 13.60 10.02
N ASN A 53 17.30 13.76 9.60
CA ASN A 53 16.24 14.28 10.45
C ASN A 53 15.62 13.22 11.38
N ASN A 54 15.86 11.93 11.12
CA ASN A 54 15.25 10.82 11.85
C ASN A 54 16.27 9.91 12.56
N THR A 55 17.44 10.43 12.94
CA THR A 55 18.49 9.63 13.60
C THR A 55 18.02 8.94 14.89
N HIS A 56 17.00 9.49 15.56
CA HIS A 56 16.39 8.91 16.75
C HIS A 56 15.60 7.61 16.46
N LEU A 57 15.27 7.34 15.20
CA LEU A 57 14.57 6.13 14.75
C LEU A 57 15.52 5.02 14.29
N ILE A 58 16.84 5.27 14.28
CA ILE A 58 17.83 4.27 13.86
C ILE A 58 17.77 3.07 14.81
N CYS A 59 17.62 1.88 14.25
CA CYS A 59 17.63 0.64 15.01
C CYS A 59 18.99 0.46 15.71
N THR A 60 18.95 0.19 17.01
CA THR A 60 20.15 -0.07 17.82
C THR A 60 20.40 -1.55 18.04
N ASP A 61 19.46 -2.42 17.65
CA ASP A 61 19.58 -3.87 17.74
C ASP A 61 20.09 -4.44 16.39
N PRO A 62 21.34 -4.92 16.32
CA PRO A 62 21.89 -5.47 15.09
C PRO A 62 21.27 -6.82 14.70
N GLU A 63 20.72 -7.59 15.64
CA GLU A 63 20.04 -8.86 15.33
C GLU A 63 18.67 -8.59 14.69
N GLU A 64 17.92 -7.62 15.22
CA GLU A 64 16.67 -7.16 14.61
C GLU A 64 16.92 -6.65 13.17
N ALA A 65 17.94 -5.80 12.97
CA ALA A 65 18.28 -5.27 11.65
C ALA A 65 18.64 -6.37 10.64
N LYS A 66 19.44 -7.35 11.05
CA LYS A 66 19.79 -8.51 10.21
C LYS A 66 18.57 -9.35 9.87
N ASN A 67 17.65 -9.52 10.81
CA ASN A 67 16.42 -10.28 10.58
C ASN A 67 15.47 -9.52 9.65
N ALA A 68 15.37 -8.19 9.77
CA ALA A 68 14.60 -7.34 8.86
C ALA A 68 15.13 -7.44 7.42
N GLU A 69 16.45 -7.35 7.23
CA GLU A 69 17.09 -7.49 5.92
C GLU A 69 16.82 -8.86 5.29
N LYS A 70 16.98 -9.94 6.07
CA LYS A 70 16.71 -11.31 5.60
C LYS A 70 15.24 -11.46 5.19
N LEU A 71 14.31 -10.96 6.01
CA LEU A 71 12.88 -11.06 5.76
C LEU A 71 12.49 -10.29 4.48
N MET A 72 12.99 -9.07 4.31
CA MET A 72 12.61 -8.25 3.17
C MET A 72 13.26 -8.70 1.85
N LYS A 73 14.41 -9.39 1.88
CA LYS A 73 14.95 -10.10 0.70
C LYS A 73 14.01 -11.20 0.21
N GLU A 74 13.39 -11.93 1.12
CA GLU A 74 12.37 -12.92 0.78
C GLU A 74 11.08 -12.26 0.27
N ALA A 75 10.65 -11.15 0.88
CA ALA A 75 9.51 -10.38 0.40
C ALA A 75 9.71 -9.88 -1.05
N VAL A 76 10.90 -9.39 -1.40
CA VAL A 76 11.26 -9.00 -2.79
C VAL A 76 11.14 -10.20 -3.73
N THR A 77 11.66 -11.36 -3.33
CA THR A 77 11.60 -12.59 -4.14
C THR A 77 10.16 -13.03 -4.39
N LEU A 78 9.31 -12.98 -3.35
CA LEU A 78 7.89 -13.30 -3.48
C LEU A 78 7.17 -12.27 -4.36
N LEU A 79 7.46 -10.99 -4.21
CA LEU A 79 6.86 -9.95 -5.05
C LEU A 79 7.16 -10.22 -6.53
N GLN A 80 8.43 -10.47 -6.87
CA GLN A 80 8.85 -10.84 -8.23
C GLN A 80 8.14 -12.09 -8.74
N TYR A 81 8.01 -13.12 -7.90
CA TYR A 81 7.26 -14.33 -8.24
C TYR A 81 5.79 -14.04 -8.57
N HIS A 82 5.14 -13.19 -7.79
CA HIS A 82 3.73 -12.83 -8.00
C HIS A 82 3.50 -11.89 -9.18
N THR A 83 4.49 -11.06 -9.55
CA THR A 83 4.39 -10.17 -10.71
C THR A 83 4.70 -10.87 -12.04
N GLN A 84 5.71 -11.76 -12.07
CA GLN A 84 6.19 -12.40 -13.31
C GLN A 84 5.37 -13.62 -13.73
N ASN A 85 4.80 -14.37 -12.77
CA ASN A 85 3.97 -15.53 -13.09
C ASN A 85 2.53 -15.09 -13.38
N GLY A 86 2.24 -14.90 -14.67
CA GLY A 86 0.89 -14.62 -15.17
C GLY A 86 -0.04 -15.83 -15.22
N GLU A 87 0.51 -17.05 -15.05
CA GLU A 87 -0.30 -18.26 -14.91
C GLU A 87 -1.16 -18.15 -13.63
N ASP A 88 -2.45 -18.46 -13.74
CA ASP A 88 -3.47 -18.45 -12.69
C ASP A 88 -4.04 -17.08 -12.24
N TYR A 89 -3.69 -15.98 -12.92
CA TYR A 89 -4.36 -14.69 -12.69
C TYR A 89 -5.60 -14.53 -13.59
N ASP A 90 -6.76 -14.37 -12.96
CA ASP A 90 -8.01 -14.03 -13.63
C ASP A 90 -8.17 -12.51 -13.75
N LEU A 91 -8.52 -12.04 -14.95
CA LEU A 91 -8.86 -10.63 -15.17
C LEU A 91 -10.07 -10.24 -14.33
N TYR A 92 -9.92 -9.19 -13.53
CA TYR A 92 -10.99 -8.66 -12.68
C TYR A 92 -11.61 -7.39 -13.25
N ASN A 93 -10.80 -6.43 -13.67
CA ASN A 93 -11.29 -5.17 -14.24
C ASN A 93 -10.26 -4.55 -15.19
N ILE A 94 -10.73 -3.90 -16.25
CA ILE A 94 -9.93 -3.05 -17.12
C ILE A 94 -10.41 -1.61 -16.91
N TYR A 95 -9.50 -0.68 -16.62
CA TYR A 95 -9.83 0.74 -16.48
C TYR A 95 -9.72 1.44 -17.83
N ASP A 96 -8.59 1.24 -18.51
CA ASP A 96 -8.30 1.70 -19.87
C ASP A 96 -7.25 0.78 -20.52
N GLU A 97 -6.67 1.19 -21.65
CA GLU A 97 -5.64 0.42 -22.35
C GLU A 97 -4.30 0.33 -21.59
N ASP A 98 -4.08 1.20 -20.61
CA ASP A 98 -2.86 1.30 -19.83
C ASP A 98 -2.99 0.69 -18.43
N ALA A 99 -4.20 0.33 -17.98
CA ALA A 99 -4.44 -0.11 -16.61
C ALA A 99 -5.45 -1.27 -16.49
N ALA A 100 -4.99 -2.40 -15.93
CA ALA A 100 -5.81 -3.58 -15.68
C ALA A 100 -5.49 -4.25 -14.32
N ILE A 101 -6.53 -4.74 -13.65
CA ILE A 101 -6.45 -5.48 -12.39
C ILE A 101 -6.81 -6.95 -12.61
N TYR A 102 -6.00 -7.80 -12.01
CA TYR A 102 -6.14 -9.25 -11.99
C TYR A 102 -6.16 -9.75 -10.56
N PHE A 103 -6.74 -10.93 -10.35
CA PHE A 103 -6.66 -11.64 -9.07
C PHE A 103 -6.28 -13.08 -9.28
N LYS A 104 -5.53 -13.62 -8.32
CA LYS A 104 -5.40 -15.07 -8.14
C LYS A 104 -5.73 -15.44 -6.71
N ASN A 105 -6.22 -16.66 -6.53
CA ASN A 105 -6.37 -17.25 -5.21
C ASN A 105 -5.18 -18.18 -4.95
N HIS A 106 -4.45 -17.94 -3.87
CA HIS A 106 -3.33 -18.78 -3.43
C HIS A 106 -3.65 -19.27 -2.02
N ASP A 107 -3.93 -20.56 -1.88
CA ASP A 107 -4.28 -21.20 -0.60
C ASP A 107 -5.41 -20.49 0.17
N GLY A 108 -6.46 -20.07 -0.54
CA GLY A 108 -7.60 -19.35 0.04
C GLY A 108 -7.40 -17.85 0.14
N ILE A 109 -6.23 -17.32 -0.21
CA ILE A 109 -5.90 -15.89 -0.11
C ILE A 109 -5.94 -15.25 -1.49
N ASP A 110 -6.80 -14.24 -1.64
CA ASP A 110 -6.85 -13.42 -2.84
C ASP A 110 -5.68 -12.44 -2.88
N ILE A 111 -4.90 -12.53 -3.96
CA ILE A 111 -3.77 -11.66 -4.30
C ILE A 111 -4.16 -10.85 -5.53
N GLY A 112 -4.25 -9.53 -5.37
CA GLY A 112 -4.49 -8.60 -6.47
C GLY A 112 -3.18 -8.26 -7.19
N LYS A 113 -3.27 -8.05 -8.50
CA LYS A 113 -2.18 -7.56 -9.35
C LYS A 113 -2.71 -6.42 -10.22
N LEU A 114 -1.99 -5.30 -10.26
CA LEU A 114 -2.22 -4.19 -11.16
C LEU A 114 -1.07 -4.14 -12.17
N GLU A 115 -1.43 -4.10 -13.44
CA GLU A 115 -0.54 -3.70 -14.53
C GLU A 115 -0.93 -2.28 -14.93
N LEU A 116 0.01 -1.34 -14.84
CA LEU A 116 -0.19 0.08 -15.11
C LEU A 116 0.96 0.63 -15.96
N LYS A 117 0.61 1.30 -17.06
CA LYS A 117 1.55 2.07 -17.88
C LYS A 117 1.33 3.55 -17.68
N ILE A 118 2.41 4.28 -17.37
CA ILE A 118 2.41 5.74 -17.26
C ILE A 118 3.25 6.29 -18.42
N PRO A 119 2.69 7.11 -19.32
CA PRO A 119 3.46 7.71 -20.42
C PRO A 119 4.63 8.55 -19.92
N ASP A 120 5.60 8.79 -20.80
CA ASP A 120 6.79 9.60 -20.56
C ASP A 120 7.77 8.92 -19.57
N PRO A 121 8.93 8.43 -20.07
CA PRO A 121 9.90 7.72 -19.23
C PRO A 121 10.60 8.65 -18.22
N ASP A 122 10.50 9.97 -18.36
CA ASP A 122 11.07 10.93 -17.41
C ASP A 122 10.29 10.96 -16.08
N ASN A 123 9.07 10.40 -16.03
CA ASN A 123 8.31 10.22 -14.81
C ASN A 123 8.90 9.17 -13.84
N TYR A 124 9.91 8.40 -14.26
CA TYR A 124 10.44 7.27 -13.49
C TYR A 124 10.91 7.66 -12.08
N ASP A 125 11.77 8.68 -11.98
CA ASP A 125 12.36 9.09 -10.71
C ASP A 125 11.29 9.65 -9.75
N ASP A 126 10.34 10.41 -10.29
CA ASP A 126 9.21 10.95 -9.52
C ASP A 126 8.31 9.84 -9.00
N ILE A 127 7.99 8.83 -9.81
CA ILE A 127 7.19 7.68 -9.38
C ILE A 127 7.91 6.92 -8.25
N VAL A 128 9.20 6.61 -8.41
CA VAL A 128 9.99 5.93 -7.37
C VAL A 128 9.98 6.73 -6.08
N LYS A 129 10.14 8.04 -6.19
CA LYS A 129 10.14 8.97 -5.06
C LYS A 129 8.80 9.04 -4.34
N ILE A 130 7.71 9.18 -5.09
CA ILE A 130 6.35 9.20 -4.57
C ILE A 130 6.02 7.89 -3.86
N LEU A 131 6.38 6.74 -4.44
CA LEU A 131 6.07 5.44 -3.85
C LEU A 131 6.96 5.07 -2.66
N TRP A 132 8.14 5.68 -2.52
CA TRP A 132 9.03 5.48 -1.37
C TRP A 132 8.68 6.39 -0.18
N ASP A 133 8.17 7.60 -0.44
CA ASP A 133 7.78 8.52 0.62
C ASP A 133 6.57 7.96 1.40
N PRO A 134 6.65 7.84 2.74
CA PRO A 134 5.52 7.35 3.54
C PRO A 134 4.26 8.21 3.40
N ASN A 135 4.35 9.46 2.94
CA ASN A 135 3.22 10.36 2.64
C ASN A 135 2.92 10.51 1.15
N GLY A 136 3.67 9.88 0.24
CA GLY A 136 3.46 10.05 -1.20
C GLY A 136 2.08 9.57 -1.69
N ALA A 137 1.46 8.65 -0.97
CA ALA A 137 0.07 8.22 -1.22
C ALA A 137 -0.96 9.36 -1.12
N GLN A 138 -0.66 10.49 -0.46
CA GLN A 138 -1.54 11.68 -0.46
C GLN A 138 -1.79 12.25 -1.86
N LEU A 139 -0.93 11.94 -2.83
CA LEU A 139 -1.07 12.39 -4.21
C LEU A 139 -2.14 11.61 -4.96
N PHE A 140 -2.19 10.28 -4.78
CA PHE A 140 -2.99 9.40 -5.62
C PHE A 140 -4.12 8.67 -4.88
N ASP A 141 -4.09 8.55 -3.56
CA ASP A 141 -5.14 7.91 -2.76
C ASP A 141 -5.90 8.93 -1.90
N GLY A 142 -7.17 9.19 -2.26
CA GLY A 142 -8.04 10.11 -1.52
C GLY A 142 -8.46 9.62 -0.14
N ASN A 143 -8.21 8.34 0.20
CA ASN A 143 -8.46 7.80 1.53
C ASN A 143 -7.21 7.84 2.42
N PHE A 144 -6.04 8.08 1.85
CA PHE A 144 -4.81 8.16 2.62
C PHE A 144 -4.80 9.39 3.53
N ILE A 145 -4.40 9.22 4.79
CA ILE A 145 -4.38 10.29 5.79
C ILE A 145 -2.93 10.74 6.01
N SER A 146 -2.05 9.82 6.39
CA SER A 146 -0.67 10.14 6.76
C SER A 146 0.20 8.90 6.85
N GLY A 147 1.50 9.05 6.65
CA GLY A 147 2.48 8.04 6.96
C GLY A 147 3.70 8.63 7.67
N LYS A 148 4.41 7.78 8.40
CA LYS A 148 5.66 8.14 9.06
C LYS A 148 6.59 6.94 9.18
N PHE A 149 7.89 7.21 9.25
CA PHE A 149 8.87 6.21 9.67
C PHE A 149 8.73 5.96 11.17
N MET A 150 8.83 4.69 11.55
CA MET A 150 8.83 4.23 12.94
C MET A 150 10.17 3.65 13.36
N ARG A 151 10.95 3.13 12.38
CA ARG A 151 12.27 2.57 12.61
C ARG A 151 13.07 2.58 11.30
N ILE A 152 14.37 2.85 11.38
CA ILE A 152 15.28 2.85 10.24
C ILE A 152 16.36 1.80 10.49
N TYR A 153 16.46 0.80 9.60
CA TYR A 153 17.56 -0.16 9.61
C TYR A 153 18.67 0.28 8.67
N ASP A 154 18.29 0.76 7.50
CA ASP A 154 19.13 1.45 6.53
C ASP A 154 18.26 2.44 5.70
N PRO A 155 18.85 3.34 4.88
CA PRO A 155 18.09 4.34 4.11
C PRO A 155 17.03 3.77 3.14
N ASN A 156 17.10 2.48 2.83
CA ASN A 156 16.22 1.76 1.93
C ASN A 156 15.43 0.64 2.65
N LEU A 157 15.55 0.48 3.97
CA LEU A 157 14.87 -0.53 4.77
C LEU A 157 14.41 0.05 6.11
N VAL A 158 13.09 0.15 6.26
CA VAL A 158 12.45 0.86 7.38
C VAL A 158 11.21 0.12 7.89
N ILE A 159 10.74 0.47 9.08
CA ILE A 159 9.33 0.27 9.46
C ILE A 159 8.59 1.57 9.20
N VAL A 160 7.44 1.49 8.54
CA VAL A 160 6.49 2.58 8.36
C VAL A 160 5.19 2.32 9.11
N GLN A 161 4.57 3.38 9.62
CA GLN A 161 3.18 3.41 10.04
C GLN A 161 2.38 4.19 9.01
N LEU A 162 1.34 3.58 8.44
CA LEU A 162 0.45 4.21 7.46
C LEU A 162 -0.96 4.30 8.04
N ARG A 163 -1.64 5.42 7.80
CA ARG A 163 -3.03 5.67 8.23
C ARG A 163 -3.90 6.02 7.04
N SER A 164 -5.10 5.44 6.99
CA SER A 164 -6.11 5.71 5.96
C SER A 164 -7.52 5.72 6.53
N ARG A 165 -8.46 6.24 5.75
CA ARG A 165 -9.89 6.03 5.98
C ARG A 165 -10.25 4.63 5.47
N SER A 166 -11.00 3.88 6.27
CA SER A 166 -11.54 2.60 5.85
C SER A 166 -12.47 2.79 4.65
N LEU A 167 -12.36 1.90 3.67
CA LEU A 167 -13.32 1.81 2.56
C LEU A 167 -14.68 1.24 3.00
N VAL A 168 -14.73 0.64 4.19
CA VAL A 168 -15.93 0.08 4.80
C VAL A 168 -16.27 0.85 6.06
N GLY A 169 -17.34 1.65 5.99
CA GLY A 169 -17.79 2.50 7.10
C GLY A 169 -17.07 3.84 7.17
N LEU A 170 -17.03 4.44 8.36
CA LEU A 170 -16.46 5.77 8.62
C LEU A 170 -15.21 5.72 9.52
N ALA A 171 -14.70 4.53 9.82
CA ALA A 171 -13.57 4.33 10.71
C ALA A 171 -12.25 4.73 10.03
N GLN A 172 -11.28 5.13 10.85
CA GLN A 172 -9.88 5.17 10.42
C GLN A 172 -9.25 3.79 10.63
N GLU A 173 -8.27 3.50 9.79
CA GLU A 173 -7.45 2.30 9.90
C GLU A 173 -5.97 2.68 9.89
N TYR A 174 -5.15 1.83 10.49
CA TYR A 174 -3.70 1.93 10.43
C TYR A 174 -3.07 0.56 10.19
N LEU A 175 -1.82 0.59 9.75
CA LEU A 175 -0.96 -0.58 9.68
C LEU A 175 0.48 -0.19 9.98
N CYS A 176 1.24 -1.15 10.47
CA CYS A 176 2.70 -1.08 10.54
C CYS A 176 3.29 -2.14 9.63
N ALA A 177 4.29 -1.77 8.83
CA ALA A 177 4.94 -2.67 7.89
C ALA A 177 6.42 -2.35 7.73
N LEU A 178 7.20 -3.39 7.45
CA LEU A 178 8.53 -3.23 6.88
C LEU A 178 8.37 -2.77 5.43
N ALA A 179 9.14 -1.77 5.03
CA ALA A 179 9.25 -1.28 3.66
C ALA A 179 10.69 -1.41 3.19
N HIS A 180 10.89 -1.93 1.98
CA HIS A 180 12.21 -2.08 1.37
C HIS A 180 12.21 -1.57 -0.07
N LYS A 181 13.15 -0.68 -0.38
CA LYS A 181 13.44 -0.20 -1.73
C LYS A 181 14.71 -0.86 -2.24
N VAL A 182 14.63 -1.49 -3.41
CA VAL A 182 15.75 -2.17 -4.07
C VAL A 182 15.90 -1.61 -5.47
N GLU A 183 17.01 -0.91 -5.69
CA GLU A 183 17.45 -0.53 -7.03
C GLU A 183 18.08 -1.76 -7.70
N VAL A 184 17.38 -2.34 -8.68
CA VAL A 184 17.82 -3.53 -9.40
C VAL A 184 18.77 -3.14 -10.54
N SER A 185 18.46 -2.03 -11.20
CA SER A 185 19.29 -1.39 -12.22
C SER A 185 18.90 0.09 -12.33
N GLU A 186 19.65 0.85 -13.14
CA GLU A 186 19.35 2.23 -13.48
C GLU A 186 17.93 2.47 -14.05
N ASN A 187 17.26 1.42 -14.54
CA ASN A 187 15.91 1.49 -15.12
C ASN A 187 14.88 0.66 -14.34
N GLU A 188 15.23 0.04 -13.21
CA GLU A 188 14.33 -0.86 -12.49
C GLU A 188 14.49 -0.73 -10.98
N THR A 189 13.39 -0.37 -10.31
CA THR A 189 13.32 -0.27 -8.85
C THR A 189 12.15 -1.11 -8.35
N ILE A 190 12.37 -1.80 -7.23
CA ILE A 190 11.36 -2.56 -6.51
C ILE A 190 11.09 -1.88 -5.18
N ILE A 191 9.83 -1.62 -4.87
CA ILE A 191 9.40 -1.18 -3.53
C ILE A 191 8.41 -2.20 -3.00
N VAL A 192 8.74 -2.81 -1.86
CA VAL A 192 7.93 -3.86 -1.24
C VAL A 192 7.63 -3.54 0.22
N HIS A 193 6.43 -3.89 0.63
CA HIS A 193 5.89 -3.75 1.97
C HIS A 193 5.37 -5.09 2.48
N ALA A 194 5.69 -5.42 3.73
CA ALA A 194 5.12 -6.56 4.43
C ALA A 194 4.96 -6.22 5.91
N SER A 195 3.77 -6.44 6.47
CA SER A 195 3.60 -6.42 7.91
C SER A 195 4.31 -7.62 8.53
N ALA A 196 4.82 -7.43 9.75
CA ALA A 196 5.50 -8.43 10.58
C ALA A 196 4.89 -8.43 12.00
N ASN A 197 5.34 -9.33 12.88
CA ASN A 197 4.86 -9.37 14.26
C ASN A 197 5.47 -8.21 15.09
N ILE A 198 4.93 -7.02 14.85
CA ILE A 198 5.37 -5.75 15.45
C ILE A 198 4.42 -5.40 16.61
N ASN A 199 4.98 -5.26 17.81
CA ASN A 199 4.26 -4.78 18.98
C ASN A 199 4.17 -3.25 18.93
N ASP A 200 2.94 -2.75 18.77
CA ASP A 200 2.57 -1.33 18.77
C ASP A 200 1.84 -0.91 20.04
N HIS A 201 1.79 -1.79 21.06
CA HIS A 201 1.11 -1.57 22.32
C HIS A 201 -0.38 -1.23 22.18
N ASN A 202 -1.04 -1.71 21.12
CA ASN A 202 -2.49 -1.67 21.04
C ASN A 202 -3.12 -2.72 21.98
N ASP A 203 -3.50 -2.26 23.17
CA ASP A 203 -3.98 -3.12 24.27
C ASP A 203 -5.36 -3.74 23.99
N THR A 204 -6.07 -3.29 22.95
CA THR A 204 -7.42 -3.78 22.61
C THR A 204 -7.41 -4.73 21.41
N TYR A 205 -6.26 -4.97 20.77
CA TYR A 205 -6.19 -5.86 19.62
C TYR A 205 -6.14 -7.32 20.08
N GLU A 206 -7.28 -7.99 20.03
CA GLU A 206 -7.42 -9.37 20.52
C GLU A 206 -7.02 -10.44 19.50
N TYR A 207 -6.72 -10.07 18.26
CA TYR A 207 -6.42 -11.03 17.20
C TYR A 207 -4.92 -11.30 17.10
N GLY A 208 -4.56 -12.54 16.78
CA GLY A 208 -3.17 -12.95 16.59
C GLY A 208 -2.71 -12.60 15.18
N TYR A 209 -1.69 -11.76 15.05
CA TYR A 209 -1.07 -11.47 13.75
C TYR A 209 -0.59 -12.77 13.07
N ARG A 210 -0.95 -12.92 11.78
CA ARG A 210 -0.47 -14.00 10.93
C ARG A 210 -0.31 -13.54 9.49
N ASN A 211 0.91 -13.63 8.95
CA ASN A 211 1.17 -13.47 7.53
C ASN A 211 1.26 -14.83 6.86
N SER A 212 0.35 -15.07 5.91
CA SER A 212 0.21 -16.36 5.24
C SER A 212 0.88 -16.43 3.86
N ILE A 213 1.45 -15.32 3.38
CA ILE A 213 2.25 -15.29 2.14
C ILE A 213 3.74 -15.26 2.46
N LEU A 214 4.15 -14.39 3.39
CA LEU A 214 5.52 -14.29 3.88
C LEU A 214 5.60 -14.92 5.27
N GLU A 215 5.65 -16.26 5.33
CA GLU A 215 5.55 -17.01 6.59
C GLU A 215 6.62 -16.64 7.62
N ASN A 216 7.84 -16.30 7.16
CA ASN A 216 8.93 -15.89 8.04
C ASN A 216 8.65 -14.57 8.78
N ALA A 217 7.69 -13.75 8.32
CA ALA A 217 7.28 -12.53 9.01
C ALA A 217 6.59 -12.81 10.35
N ASN A 218 6.04 -14.02 10.52
CA ASN A 218 5.42 -14.46 11.78
C ASN A 218 6.41 -14.59 12.94
N SER A 219 7.69 -14.83 12.62
CA SER A 219 8.78 -14.98 13.60
C SER A 219 9.61 -13.71 13.79
N PHE A 220 9.38 -12.69 12.98
CA PHE A 220 10.05 -11.41 13.13
C PHE A 220 9.37 -10.62 14.24
N HIS A 221 10.15 -10.20 15.24
CA HIS A 221 9.63 -9.41 16.36
C HIS A 221 10.33 -8.05 16.40
N ALA A 222 9.53 -7.00 16.55
CA ALA A 222 10.00 -5.66 16.87
C ALA A 222 8.97 -4.96 17.76
N GLU A 223 9.43 -3.96 18.50
CA GLU A 223 8.58 -3.10 19.33
C GLU A 223 8.73 -1.65 18.86
N ILE A 224 7.61 -0.94 18.75
CA ILE A 224 7.59 0.47 18.32
C ILE A 224 6.76 1.32 19.27
N GLU A 225 7.14 2.58 19.41
CA GLU A 225 6.37 3.56 20.16
C GLU A 225 5.28 4.16 19.27
N SER A 226 4.09 3.57 19.30
CA SER A 226 2.93 4.05 18.54
C SER A 226 2.19 5.18 19.25
N ASP A 227 1.36 5.89 18.50
CA ASP A 227 0.58 7.03 19.01
C ASP A 227 -0.49 6.61 20.03
N GLU A 228 -0.97 7.55 20.85
CA GLU A 228 -1.91 7.26 21.95
C GLU A 228 -3.24 6.65 21.48
N ASP A 229 -3.79 7.15 20.38
CA ASP A 229 -5.02 6.63 19.77
C ASP A 229 -4.88 5.17 19.29
N ILE A 230 -3.69 4.80 18.80
CA ILE A 230 -3.35 3.41 18.45
C ILE A 230 -3.27 2.53 19.69
N ARG A 231 -2.57 2.98 20.74
CA ARG A 231 -2.43 2.21 21.99
C ARG A 231 -3.77 2.00 22.69
N ASN A 232 -4.65 3.00 22.60
CA ASN A 232 -6.00 2.96 23.14
C ASN A 232 -6.99 2.15 22.28
N GLY A 233 -6.60 1.69 21.09
CA GLY A 233 -7.48 0.91 20.22
C GLY A 233 -8.54 1.71 19.48
N GLU A 234 -8.36 3.03 19.34
CA GLU A 234 -9.36 3.93 18.74
C GLU A 234 -9.44 3.81 17.20
N ILE A 235 -8.40 3.23 16.58
CA ILE A 235 -8.24 3.08 15.14
C ILE A 235 -8.12 1.59 14.81
N ILE A 236 -8.72 1.17 13.69
CA ILE A 236 -8.72 -0.24 13.26
C ILE A 236 -7.33 -0.64 12.77
N LYS A 237 -6.74 -1.68 13.34
CA LYS A 237 -5.48 -2.26 12.84
C LYS A 237 -5.75 -3.16 11.64
N THR A 238 -4.95 -3.01 10.59
CA THR A 238 -4.92 -3.87 9.40
C THR A 238 -3.49 -4.33 9.14
N TYR A 239 -3.30 -5.33 8.28
CA TYR A 239 -1.95 -5.75 7.92
C TYR A 239 -1.83 -6.16 6.45
N ILE A 240 -0.60 -6.07 5.97
CA ILE A 240 -0.23 -6.42 4.60
C ILE A 240 0.49 -7.76 4.66
N ASN A 241 -0.05 -8.78 3.97
CA ASN A 241 0.68 -10.02 3.75
C ASN A 241 1.88 -9.75 2.82
N LEU A 242 1.62 -9.14 1.66
CA LEU A 242 2.62 -8.68 0.72
C LEU A 242 2.01 -7.59 -0.17
N SER A 243 2.67 -6.45 -0.29
CA SER A 243 2.25 -5.39 -1.23
C SER A 243 3.48 -4.69 -1.80
N GLY A 244 3.45 -4.27 -3.05
CA GLY A 244 4.58 -3.57 -3.64
C GLY A 244 4.48 -3.43 -5.14
N CYS A 245 5.45 -2.76 -5.73
CA CYS A 245 5.54 -2.51 -7.17
C CYS A 245 6.95 -2.81 -7.68
N ILE A 246 7.01 -3.41 -8.87
CA ILE A 246 8.17 -3.34 -9.75
C ILE A 246 7.92 -2.16 -10.69
N ILE A 247 8.84 -1.20 -10.68
CA ILE A 247 8.79 0.04 -11.44
C ILE A 247 9.90 -0.04 -12.48
N LYS A 248 9.54 -0.03 -13.76
CA LYS A 248 10.48 -0.21 -14.87
C LYS A 248 10.38 0.93 -15.86
N LYS A 249 11.48 1.64 -16.07
CA LYS A 249 11.63 2.64 -17.13
C LYS A 249 11.81 1.92 -18.47
N GLU A 250 10.97 2.26 -19.44
CA GLU A 250 11.07 1.80 -20.83
C GLU A 250 11.32 2.99 -21.76
N ASP A 251 11.34 2.76 -23.08
CA ASP A 251 11.67 3.81 -24.06
C ASP A 251 10.64 4.95 -24.12
N ASP A 252 9.35 4.66 -23.90
CA ASP A 252 8.24 5.60 -24.08
C ASP A 252 7.34 5.78 -22.84
N CYS A 253 7.60 5.00 -21.79
CA CYS A 253 6.75 4.94 -20.61
C CYS A 253 7.49 4.39 -19.38
N VAL A 254 6.81 4.45 -18.24
CA VAL A 254 7.15 3.73 -17.03
C VAL A 254 6.10 2.65 -16.80
N ASN A 255 6.53 1.39 -16.78
CA ASN A 255 5.68 0.24 -16.47
C ASN A 255 5.71 -0.03 -14.96
N LEU A 256 4.53 -0.12 -14.35
CA LEU A 256 4.34 -0.54 -12.98
C LEU A 256 3.61 -1.88 -12.99
N THR A 257 4.22 -2.88 -12.35
CA THR A 257 3.53 -4.13 -12.01
C THR A 257 3.46 -4.25 -10.50
N CYS A 258 2.28 -4.03 -9.95
CA CYS A 258 2.05 -3.98 -8.52
C CYS A 258 1.24 -5.18 -8.04
N VAL A 259 1.52 -5.65 -6.84
CA VAL A 259 0.78 -6.72 -6.16
C VAL A 259 0.27 -6.19 -4.85
N ASN A 260 -0.93 -6.60 -4.45
CA ASN A 260 -1.44 -6.37 -3.11
C ASN A 260 -2.15 -7.61 -2.55
N SER A 261 -1.76 -7.97 -1.34
CA SER A 261 -2.47 -8.90 -0.48
C SER A 261 -2.56 -8.28 0.90
N ILE A 262 -3.74 -7.77 1.21
CA ILE A 262 -4.07 -7.12 2.46
C ILE A 262 -5.01 -8.05 3.21
N ASP A 263 -4.76 -8.22 4.49
CA ASP A 263 -5.72 -8.86 5.38
C ASP A 263 -6.38 -7.81 6.26
N VAL A 264 -7.68 -7.97 6.42
CA VAL A 264 -8.50 -7.15 7.29
C VAL A 264 -9.20 -8.15 8.18
N GLU A 265 -8.69 -8.32 9.39
CA GLU A 265 -9.31 -9.18 10.40
C GLU A 265 -10.63 -8.56 10.86
N SER A 266 -11.68 -8.78 10.06
CA SER A 266 -13.05 -8.40 10.35
C SER A 266 -13.93 -9.63 10.18
N PRO A 267 -14.46 -10.20 11.28
CA PRO A 267 -15.26 -11.43 11.25
C PRO A 267 -16.62 -11.28 10.53
N ILE A 268 -16.94 -10.07 10.04
CA ILE A 268 -18.23 -9.74 9.40
C ILE A 268 -18.05 -9.46 7.90
N MET A 269 -16.82 -9.31 7.41
CA MET A 269 -16.61 -8.92 6.02
C MET A 269 -16.70 -10.13 5.08
N GLU A 270 -17.73 -10.17 4.24
CA GLU A 270 -17.85 -11.17 3.18
C GLU A 270 -16.65 -11.09 2.22
N ASP A 271 -16.15 -12.23 1.76
CA ASP A 271 -14.99 -12.33 0.85
C ASP A 271 -15.10 -11.42 -0.37
N LEU A 272 -16.33 -11.24 -0.89
CA LEU A 272 -16.59 -10.36 -2.02
C LEU A 272 -16.31 -8.89 -1.70
N ILE A 273 -16.67 -8.44 -0.49
CA ILE A 273 -16.41 -7.06 -0.03
C ILE A 273 -14.90 -6.87 0.13
N LEU A 274 -14.20 -7.85 0.73
CA LEU A 274 -12.75 -7.79 0.87
C LEU A 274 -12.06 -7.72 -0.49
N LYS A 275 -12.52 -8.48 -1.48
CA LYS A 275 -11.97 -8.42 -2.85
C LYS A 275 -12.17 -7.06 -3.50
N VAL A 276 -13.34 -6.43 -3.33
CA VAL A 276 -13.60 -5.06 -3.79
C VAL A 276 -12.67 -4.06 -3.08
N VAL A 277 -12.52 -4.16 -1.76
CA VAL A 277 -11.60 -3.31 -0.97
C VAL A 277 -10.16 -3.43 -1.49
N LYS A 278 -9.67 -4.67 -1.71
CA LYS A 278 -8.34 -4.94 -2.28
C LYS A 278 -8.19 -4.31 -3.67
N ALA A 279 -9.18 -4.49 -4.54
CA ALA A 279 -9.16 -3.94 -5.89
C ALA A 279 -9.15 -2.40 -5.87
N THR A 280 -9.99 -1.78 -5.04
CA THR A 280 -10.04 -0.32 -4.90
C THR A 280 -8.74 0.26 -4.36
N LYS A 281 -8.12 -0.38 -3.35
CA LYS A 281 -6.84 0.09 -2.79
C LYS A 281 -5.72 0.07 -3.83
N ILE A 282 -5.54 -1.02 -4.59
CA ILE A 282 -4.50 -1.06 -5.62
C ILE A 282 -4.84 -0.15 -6.82
N ALA A 283 -6.12 -0.01 -7.17
CA ALA A 283 -6.57 0.89 -8.22
C ALA A 283 -6.25 2.36 -7.95
N ALA A 284 -6.07 2.79 -6.69
CA ALA A 284 -5.70 4.17 -6.38
C ALA A 284 -4.40 4.60 -7.09
N LEU A 285 -3.50 3.65 -7.38
CA LEU A 285 -2.25 3.92 -8.12
C LEU A 285 -2.50 4.43 -9.54
N THR A 286 -3.64 4.14 -10.17
CA THR A 286 -3.94 4.64 -11.52
C THR A 286 -4.07 6.17 -11.54
N ASN A 287 -4.36 6.80 -10.39
CA ASN A 287 -4.42 8.25 -10.25
C ASN A 287 -3.03 8.92 -10.33
N LEU A 288 -1.93 8.14 -10.28
CA LEU A 288 -0.58 8.67 -10.53
C LEU A 288 -0.48 9.30 -11.92
N LYS A 289 -1.10 8.70 -12.93
CA LYS A 289 -1.12 9.22 -14.31
C LYS A 289 -1.64 10.66 -14.35
N THR A 290 -2.82 10.89 -13.77
CA THR A 290 -3.41 12.24 -13.69
C THR A 290 -2.61 13.19 -12.79
N THR A 291 -1.97 12.67 -11.73
CA THR A 291 -1.15 13.50 -10.84
C THR A 291 0.06 14.08 -11.57
N LEU A 292 0.75 13.25 -12.35
CA LEU A 292 1.96 13.62 -13.08
C LEU A 292 1.64 14.52 -14.28
N GLU A 293 0.56 14.23 -15.03
CA GLU A 293 0.11 15.07 -16.15
C GLU A 293 -0.22 16.51 -15.75
N ASN A 294 -0.67 16.74 -14.51
CA ASN A 294 -1.04 18.08 -14.04
C ASN A 294 0.16 18.89 -13.53
N SER A 295 1.32 18.26 -13.33
CA SER A 295 2.51 18.89 -12.74
C SER A 295 3.61 19.24 -13.75
N SER A 296 3.40 18.91 -15.02
CA SER A 296 4.23 19.28 -16.18
C SER A 296 3.76 20.59 -16.82
#